data_AF-A0A317SHS1-F1
#
_entry.id   AF-A0A317SHS1-F1
#
_cell.length_a   1.000
_cell.length_b   1.000
_cell.length_c   1.000
_cell.angle_alpha   90.00
_cell.angle_beta   90.00
_cell.angle_gamma   90.00
#
_symmetry.space_group_name_H-M   'P 1'
#
loop_
_entity.id
_entity.type
_entity.pdbx_description
1 polymer ?
#
loop_
_entity_poly.entity_id
_entity_poly.type
_entity_poly.pdbx_seq_one_letter_code
_entity_poly.pdbx_strand_id
1 'polypeptide(L)'
;MSEHTQTQPGVQEVVISVSVMFPIVTLAVAFRVWVNKLVGAYARVSVRVSDGFVGIAWMFYTVGFACCLWRSEREMAYKHALFFPKALKELAGKMAVVETMMYYSSLWMVKAAFISMYFGVATNVSKRLRYLLYAMTVIVFVSYAVTILTSVFSCLPFSANWAIEEGAVVPRCQMINSHTFIHTTVLNAFTDLLVMGMPFLILRLYALQLRDIWGLSFLLVLGSISIIAATVRAANIVPIDQPTMDSLANTRKVEILSFGELVAVFFAACAPSIRALMHRNKKKEVTSRYLSGMDRSSITGSYELEGVISLELSTKQLPEMPEDETGLVNKAGEPIVESTRECDIGVAVSFDDG
;
A
#
# COMPACT_ATOMS: atom_id res chain seq x y z
N MET A 1 -11.60 40.13 37.67
CA MET A 1 -11.07 39.97 36.30
C MET A 1 -10.75 38.50 36.14
N SER A 2 -11.71 37.73 35.61
CA SER A 2 -11.58 36.29 35.41
C SER A 2 -10.66 36.07 34.21
N GLU A 3 -9.37 35.92 34.46
CA GLU A 3 -8.41 35.47 33.45
C GLU A 3 -8.87 34.11 32.93
N HIS A 4 -9.39 34.10 31.69
CA HIS A 4 -9.52 32.89 30.89
C HIS A 4 -8.15 32.23 30.78
N THR A 5 -7.86 31.35 31.73
CA THR A 5 -6.58 30.68 31.86
C THR A 5 -6.52 29.63 30.76
N GLN A 6 -5.94 30.00 29.60
CA GLN A 6 -5.97 29.22 28.36
C GLN A 6 -5.27 27.86 28.52
N THR A 7 -6.06 26.78 28.54
CA THR A 7 -5.61 25.39 28.35
C THR A 7 -5.32 25.12 26.88
N GLN A 8 -4.33 24.29 26.57
CA GLN A 8 -4.01 23.92 25.18
C GLN A 8 -5.08 22.98 24.59
N PRO A 9 -5.90 23.41 23.61
CA PRO A 9 -7.06 22.63 23.16
C PRO A 9 -6.67 21.41 22.29
N GLY A 10 -7.08 20.21 22.67
CA GLY A 10 -6.97 19.01 21.81
C GLY A 10 -5.64 18.23 21.87
N VAL A 11 -4.66 18.61 22.70
CA VAL A 11 -3.40 17.82 22.83
C VAL A 11 -3.69 16.40 23.33
N GLN A 12 -4.59 16.27 24.31
CA GLN A 12 -4.99 14.98 24.87
C GLN A 12 -5.66 14.08 23.80
N GLU A 13 -6.47 14.67 22.91
CA GLU A 13 -7.10 13.95 21.82
C GLU A 13 -6.09 13.40 20.80
N VAL A 14 -5.04 14.18 20.49
CA VAL A 14 -3.92 13.74 19.64
C VAL A 14 -3.24 12.53 20.27
N VAL A 15 -2.82 12.64 21.54
CA VAL A 15 -2.09 11.56 22.24
C VAL A 15 -2.89 10.27 22.27
N ILE A 16 -4.18 10.34 22.63
CA ILE A 16 -5.04 9.15 22.68
C ILE A 16 -5.20 8.54 21.29
N SER A 17 -5.54 9.37 20.29
CA SER A 17 -5.82 8.89 18.92
C SER A 17 -4.58 8.25 18.29
N VAL A 18 -3.44 8.92 18.36
CA VAL A 18 -2.18 8.47 17.76
C VAL A 18 -1.67 7.21 18.46
N SER A 19 -1.80 7.13 19.80
CA SER A 19 -1.44 5.92 20.57
C SER A 19 -2.28 4.69 20.21
N VAL A 20 -3.56 4.87 19.83
CA VAL A 20 -4.43 3.78 19.38
C VAL A 20 -4.11 3.37 17.93
N MET A 21 -3.79 4.33 17.07
CA MET A 21 -3.48 4.06 15.65
C MET A 21 -2.17 3.28 15.45
N PHE A 22 -1.16 3.55 16.28
CA PHE A 22 0.15 2.90 16.18
C PHE A 22 0.14 1.36 16.24
N PRO A 23 -0.48 0.73 17.27
CA PRO A 23 -0.56 -0.73 17.33
C PRO A 23 -1.40 -1.30 16.19
N ILE A 24 -2.45 -0.61 15.75
CA ILE A 24 -3.28 -1.04 14.62
C ILE A 24 -2.43 -1.19 13.35
N VAL A 25 -1.63 -0.17 13.02
CA VAL A 25 -0.72 -0.20 11.86
C VAL A 25 0.33 -1.29 12.02
N THR A 26 0.95 -1.39 13.19
CA THR A 26 2.00 -2.39 13.46
C THR A 26 1.47 -3.81 13.31
N LEU A 27 0.26 -4.08 13.82
CA LEU A 27 -0.41 -5.37 13.66
C LEU A 27 -0.77 -5.66 12.19
N ALA A 28 -1.20 -4.65 11.43
CA ALA A 28 -1.49 -4.81 10.00
C ALA A 28 -0.22 -5.19 9.21
N VAL A 29 0.91 -4.53 9.47
CA VAL A 29 2.20 -4.84 8.84
C VAL A 29 2.68 -6.24 9.24
N ALA A 30 2.61 -6.59 10.53
CA ALA A 30 2.97 -7.91 11.01
C ALA A 30 2.10 -9.02 10.37
N PHE A 31 0.79 -8.78 10.29
CA PHE A 31 -0.16 -9.67 9.64
C PHE A 31 0.19 -9.87 8.17
N ARG A 32 0.50 -8.80 7.43
CA ARG A 32 0.94 -8.88 6.03
C ARG A 32 2.16 -9.76 5.86
N VAL A 33 3.21 -9.53 6.65
CA VAL A 33 4.47 -10.30 6.61
C VAL A 33 4.20 -11.77 6.92
N TRP A 34 3.37 -12.04 7.93
CA TRP A 34 2.95 -13.39 8.32
C TRP A 34 2.18 -14.10 7.21
N VAL A 35 1.20 -13.45 6.58
CA VAL A 35 0.42 -14.03 5.47
C VAL A 35 1.32 -14.31 4.27
N ASN A 36 2.20 -13.38 3.89
CA ASN A 36 3.11 -13.57 2.76
C ASN A 36 4.08 -14.72 3.00
N LYS A 37 4.56 -14.88 4.25
CA LYS A 37 5.35 -16.04 4.67
C LYS A 37 4.54 -17.33 4.56
N LEU A 38 3.33 -17.34 5.12
CA LEU A 38 2.44 -18.50 5.16
C LEU A 38 2.17 -19.01 3.74
N VAL A 39 1.79 -18.13 2.82
CA VAL A 39 1.43 -18.45 1.43
C VAL A 39 2.66 -18.75 0.55
N GLY A 40 3.90 -18.62 1.07
CA GLY A 40 5.12 -18.79 0.27
C GLY A 40 5.30 -17.70 -0.79
N ALA A 41 4.68 -16.52 -0.60
CA ALA A 41 4.65 -15.44 -1.58
C ALA A 41 6.04 -14.83 -1.83
N TYR A 42 6.98 -15.00 -0.90
CA TYR A 42 8.36 -14.51 -1.00
C TYR A 42 9.20 -15.15 -2.11
N ALA A 43 8.74 -16.26 -2.70
CA ALA A 43 9.34 -16.79 -3.93
C ALA A 43 9.36 -15.73 -5.04
N ARG A 44 8.36 -14.82 -5.07
CA ARG A 44 8.29 -13.72 -6.02
C ARG A 44 9.14 -12.53 -5.52
N VAL A 45 10.15 -12.14 -6.31
CA VAL A 45 11.01 -10.97 -6.06
C VAL A 45 10.19 -9.70 -5.80
N SER A 46 9.14 -9.50 -6.60
CA SER A 46 8.22 -8.37 -6.49
C SER A 46 7.56 -8.25 -5.10
N VAL A 47 7.21 -9.37 -4.46
CA VAL A 47 6.64 -9.37 -3.10
C VAL A 47 7.70 -9.04 -2.06
N ARG A 48 8.92 -9.58 -2.20
CA ARG A 48 10.04 -9.27 -1.29
C ARG A 48 10.38 -7.78 -1.30
N VAL A 49 10.49 -7.19 -2.48
CA VAL A 49 10.77 -5.75 -2.64
C VAL A 49 9.62 -4.91 -2.06
N SER A 50 8.37 -5.29 -2.32
CA SER A 50 7.19 -4.62 -1.77
C SER A 50 7.18 -4.61 -0.24
N ASP A 51 7.40 -5.76 0.39
CA ASP A 51 7.43 -5.87 1.85
C ASP A 51 8.62 -5.11 2.45
N GLY A 52 9.74 -5.03 1.73
CA GLY A 52 10.86 -4.14 2.10
C GLY A 52 10.44 -2.67 2.16
N PHE A 53 9.75 -2.17 1.13
CA PHE A 53 9.24 -0.80 1.12
C PHE A 53 8.18 -0.55 2.21
N VAL A 54 7.27 -1.50 2.46
CA VAL A 54 6.30 -1.39 3.57
C VAL A 54 7.00 -1.37 4.92
N GLY A 55 8.06 -2.17 5.10
CA GLY A 55 8.88 -2.16 6.30
C GLY A 55 9.58 -0.81 6.53
N ILE A 56 10.18 -0.24 5.48
CA ILE A 56 10.79 1.10 5.53
C ILE A 56 9.73 2.17 5.85
N ALA A 57 8.55 2.09 5.23
CA ALA A 57 7.44 2.99 5.54
C ALA A 57 7.03 2.89 7.01
N TRP A 58 6.96 1.69 7.58
CA TRP A 58 6.63 1.48 8.99
C TRP A 58 7.71 2.03 9.93
N MET A 59 8.99 1.95 9.55
CA MET A 59 10.08 2.57 10.31
C MET A 59 9.91 4.10 10.35
N PHE A 60 9.64 4.74 9.21
CA PHE A 60 9.36 6.18 9.17
C PHE A 60 8.12 6.54 9.99
N TYR A 61 7.04 5.78 9.86
CA TYR A 61 5.84 5.94 10.68
C TYR A 61 6.14 5.89 12.18
N THR A 62 6.98 4.94 12.61
CA THR A 62 7.38 4.78 14.01
C THR A 62 8.19 5.97 14.53
N VAL A 63 9.10 6.51 13.71
CA VAL A 63 9.86 7.72 14.06
C VAL A 63 8.93 8.93 14.17
N GLY A 64 8.01 9.11 13.21
CA GLY A 64 7.01 10.18 13.25
C GLY A 64 6.11 10.09 14.48
N PHE A 65 5.61 8.89 14.79
CA PHE A 65 4.84 8.60 16.00
C PHE A 65 5.60 8.95 17.28
N ALA A 66 6.86 8.53 17.40
CA ALA A 66 7.67 8.82 18.57
C ALA A 66 7.91 10.34 18.74
N CYS A 67 8.13 11.05 17.63
CA CYS A 67 8.29 12.51 17.65
C CYS A 67 7.01 13.23 18.10
N CYS A 68 5.87 12.83 17.53
CA CYS A 68 4.53 13.33 17.86
C CYS A 68 4.20 13.10 19.34
N LEU A 69 4.40 11.89 19.85
CA LEU A 69 4.15 11.56 21.26
C LEU A 69 5.04 12.36 22.19
N TRP A 70 6.35 12.38 21.92
CA TRP A 70 7.29 13.12 22.75
C TRP A 70 6.90 14.61 22.83
N ARG A 71 6.55 15.21 21.69
CA ARG A 71 6.11 16.61 21.62
C ARG A 71 4.83 16.82 22.41
N SER A 72 3.82 15.97 22.18
CA SER A 72 2.50 16.12 22.77
C SER A 72 2.50 15.89 24.28
N GLU A 73 3.25 14.92 24.80
CA GLU A 73 3.41 14.73 26.25
C GLU A 73 4.06 15.94 26.94
N ARG A 74 5.07 16.54 26.30
CA ARG A 74 5.70 17.75 26.82
C ARG A 74 4.73 18.92 26.80
N GLU A 75 3.95 19.09 25.74
CA GLU A 75 2.91 20.11 25.69
C GLU A 75 1.84 19.93 26.79
N MET A 76 1.45 18.69 27.12
CA MET A 76 0.51 18.41 28.23
C MET A 76 1.09 18.74 29.61
N ALA A 77 2.39 18.51 29.81
CA ALA A 77 3.05 18.82 31.08
C ALA A 77 3.00 20.33 31.42
N TYR A 78 2.95 21.18 30.39
CA TYR A 78 2.82 22.64 30.54
C TYR A 78 1.39 23.07 30.16
N LYS A 79 0.50 23.14 31.15
CA LYS A 79 -0.93 23.50 30.98
C LYS A 79 -1.17 24.77 30.16
N HIS A 80 -0.22 25.71 30.16
CA HIS A 80 -0.30 26.96 29.40
C HIS A 80 0.91 27.14 28.48
N ALA A 81 0.64 27.48 27.21
CA ALA A 81 1.64 27.68 26.18
C ALA A 81 2.64 28.83 26.49
N LEU A 82 2.25 29.79 27.34
CA LEU A 82 3.11 30.90 27.77
C LEU A 82 4.25 30.43 28.67
N PHE A 83 4.00 29.46 29.55
CA PHE A 83 5.02 28.92 30.46
C PHE A 83 5.91 27.86 29.82
N PHE A 84 5.68 27.54 28.54
CA PHE A 84 6.50 26.57 27.83
C PHE A 84 7.86 27.21 27.49
N PRO A 85 8.99 26.71 28.03
CA PRO A 85 10.31 27.31 27.87
C PRO A 85 10.72 27.45 26.41
N LYS A 86 11.38 28.56 26.05
CA LYS A 86 11.84 28.82 24.67
C LYS A 86 12.63 27.64 24.09
N ALA A 87 13.60 27.10 24.84
CA ALA A 87 14.40 25.96 24.40
C ALA A 87 13.55 24.71 24.09
N LEU A 88 12.50 24.46 24.88
CA LEU A 88 11.59 23.33 24.63
C LEU A 88 10.66 23.59 23.43
N LYS A 89 10.23 24.83 23.23
CA LYS A 89 9.47 25.21 22.03
C LYS A 89 10.29 25.04 20.75
N GLU A 90 11.55 25.48 20.75
CA GLU A 90 12.46 25.28 19.60
C GLU A 90 12.67 23.79 19.31
N LEU A 91 12.85 22.98 20.35
CA LEU A 91 12.97 21.53 20.20
C LEU A 91 11.67 20.91 19.66
N ALA A 92 10.51 21.32 20.18
CA ALA A 92 9.21 20.88 19.67
C ALA A 92 9.01 21.22 18.18
N GLY A 93 9.44 22.41 17.74
CA GLY A 93 9.45 22.79 16.33
C GLY A 93 10.33 21.90 15.47
N LYS A 94 11.54 21.54 15.95
CA LYS A 94 12.41 20.57 15.27
C LYS A 94 11.75 19.19 15.15
N MET A 95 11.09 18.73 16.21
CA MET A 95 10.39 17.44 16.20
C MET A 95 9.21 17.44 15.23
N ALA A 96 8.45 18.54 15.14
CA ALA A 96 7.35 18.69 14.18
C ALA A 96 7.85 18.67 12.71
N VAL A 97 9.02 19.25 12.44
CA VAL A 97 9.67 19.16 11.13
C VAL A 97 10.04 17.71 10.80
N VAL A 98 10.65 16.99 11.74
CA VAL A 98 11.01 15.57 11.55
C VAL A 98 9.75 14.74 11.32
N GLU A 99 8.71 14.92 12.13
CA GLU A 99 7.42 14.25 11.99
C GLU A 99 6.83 14.45 10.59
N THR A 100 6.80 15.69 10.10
CA THR A 100 6.29 16.04 8.77
C THR A 100 7.06 15.30 7.66
N MET A 101 8.39 15.29 7.75
CA MET A 101 9.25 14.58 6.79
C MET A 101 9.03 13.06 6.83
N MET A 102 8.88 12.48 8.02
CA MET A 102 8.61 11.05 8.19
C MET A 102 7.23 10.66 7.65
N TYR A 103 6.22 11.51 7.83
CA TYR A 103 4.88 11.31 7.27
C TYR A 103 4.92 11.26 5.74
N TYR A 104 5.54 12.24 5.08
CA TYR A 104 5.69 12.21 3.61
C TYR A 104 6.51 11.00 3.16
N SER A 105 7.61 10.69 3.84
CA SER A 105 8.42 9.52 3.50
C SER A 105 7.62 8.22 3.58
N SER A 106 6.79 8.06 4.61
CA SER A 106 5.93 6.87 4.79
C SER A 106 4.94 6.69 3.64
N LEU A 107 4.24 7.76 3.25
CA LEU A 107 3.27 7.73 2.15
C LEU A 107 3.91 7.29 0.82
N TRP A 108 5.05 7.88 0.46
CA TRP A 108 5.71 7.57 -0.80
C TRP A 108 6.35 6.19 -0.81
N MET A 109 6.84 5.70 0.33
CA MET A 109 7.33 4.32 0.43
C MET A 109 6.21 3.29 0.23
N VAL A 110 4.99 3.56 0.71
CA VAL A 110 3.85 2.66 0.42
C VAL A 110 3.46 2.69 -1.06
N LYS A 111 3.50 3.86 -1.72
CA LYS A 111 3.31 3.95 -3.19
C LYS A 111 4.37 3.12 -3.94
N ALA A 112 5.63 3.19 -3.52
CA ALA A 112 6.70 2.37 -4.08
C ALA A 112 6.45 0.86 -3.86
N ALA A 113 5.90 0.49 -2.70
CA ALA A 113 5.48 -0.89 -2.42
C ALA A 113 4.39 -1.37 -3.40
N PHE A 114 3.39 -0.55 -3.74
CA PHE A 114 2.38 -0.89 -4.74
C PHE A 114 2.98 -1.03 -6.15
N ILE A 115 3.81 -0.08 -6.57
CA ILE A 115 4.53 -0.13 -7.85
C ILE A 115 5.32 -1.43 -7.99
N SER A 116 6.07 -1.80 -6.95
CA SER A 116 6.86 -3.03 -6.98
C SER A 116 6.01 -4.29 -7.12
N MET A 117 4.80 -4.33 -6.54
CA MET A 117 3.83 -5.41 -6.75
C MET A 117 3.34 -5.44 -8.20
N TYR A 118 3.08 -4.28 -8.80
CA TYR A 118 2.64 -4.20 -10.19
C TYR A 118 3.72 -4.64 -11.18
N PHE A 119 4.99 -4.38 -10.90
CA PHE A 119 6.08 -4.92 -11.72
C PHE A 119 6.05 -6.44 -11.82
N GLY A 120 5.75 -7.15 -10.72
CA GLY A 120 5.65 -8.61 -10.74
C GLY A 120 4.51 -9.16 -11.59
N VAL A 121 3.44 -8.38 -11.78
CA VAL A 121 2.32 -8.74 -12.66
C VAL A 121 2.65 -8.36 -14.10
N ALA A 122 3.11 -7.14 -14.32
CA ALA A 122 3.30 -6.58 -15.66
C ALA A 122 4.42 -7.26 -16.47
N THR A 123 5.47 -7.77 -15.81
CA THR A 123 6.56 -8.49 -16.50
C THR A 123 6.05 -9.70 -17.27
N ASN A 124 4.95 -10.30 -16.84
CA ASN A 124 4.37 -11.50 -17.44
C ASN A 124 3.28 -11.18 -18.48
N VAL A 125 2.91 -9.90 -18.64
CA VAL A 125 1.70 -9.50 -19.38
C VAL A 125 2.03 -8.74 -20.67
N SER A 126 2.76 -7.62 -20.60
CA SER A 126 3.00 -6.80 -21.80
C SER A 126 4.20 -5.85 -21.67
N LYS A 127 4.95 -5.67 -22.76
CA LYS A 127 6.03 -4.68 -22.86
C LYS A 127 5.51 -3.25 -22.68
N ARG A 128 4.32 -2.92 -23.21
CA ARG A 128 3.72 -1.57 -23.08
C ARG A 128 3.44 -1.21 -21.63
N LEU A 129 2.86 -2.15 -20.88
CA LEU A 129 2.56 -1.99 -19.46
C LEU A 129 3.84 -1.79 -18.62
N ARG A 130 4.94 -2.45 -19.01
CA ARG A 130 6.24 -2.27 -18.36
C ARG A 130 6.80 -0.85 -18.55
N TYR A 131 6.69 -0.26 -19.75
CA TYR A 131 7.07 1.15 -19.96
C TYR A 131 6.20 2.11 -19.14
N LEU A 132 4.89 1.87 -19.06
CA LEU A 132 3.99 2.65 -18.20
C LEU A 132 4.39 2.59 -16.72
N LEU A 133 4.81 1.42 -16.21
CA LEU A 133 5.29 1.28 -14.84
C LEU A 133 6.62 2.00 -14.58
N TYR A 134 7.54 1.98 -15.55
CA TYR A 134 8.77 2.77 -15.45
C TYR A 134 8.46 4.26 -15.40
N ALA A 135 7.57 4.75 -16.27
CA ALA A 135 7.11 6.14 -16.25
C ALA A 135 6.47 6.49 -14.89
N MET A 136 5.62 5.61 -14.35
CA MET A 136 4.99 5.83 -13.04
C MET A 136 6.00 5.85 -11.89
N THR A 137 7.02 4.99 -11.94
CA THR A 137 8.10 4.98 -10.95
C THR A 137 8.86 6.31 -10.95
N VAL A 138 9.18 6.82 -12.14
CA VAL A 138 9.82 8.13 -12.28
C VAL A 138 8.92 9.24 -11.76
N ILE A 139 7.63 9.24 -12.10
CA ILE A 139 6.67 10.26 -11.63
C ILE A 139 6.55 10.25 -10.11
N VAL A 140 6.42 9.07 -9.48
CA VAL A 140 6.32 8.95 -8.01
C VAL A 140 7.62 9.35 -7.32
N PHE A 141 8.77 9.01 -7.90
CA PHE A 141 10.06 9.43 -7.37
C PHE A 141 10.27 10.95 -7.48
N VAL A 142 9.95 11.55 -8.64
CA VAL A 142 10.05 13.00 -8.84
C VAL A 142 9.07 13.73 -7.94
N SER A 143 7.84 13.25 -7.78
CA SER A 143 6.88 13.87 -6.86
C SER A 143 7.33 13.81 -5.41
N TYR A 144 8.02 12.73 -5.00
CA TYR A 144 8.63 12.64 -3.67
C TYR A 144 9.70 13.72 -3.49
N ALA A 145 10.64 13.79 -4.45
CA ALA A 145 11.74 14.75 -4.40
C ALA A 145 11.20 16.19 -4.36
N VAL A 146 10.21 16.50 -5.20
CA VAL A 146 9.55 17.81 -5.23
C VAL A 146 8.85 18.11 -3.90
N THR A 147 8.11 17.18 -3.30
CA THR A 147 7.48 17.37 -1.99
C THR A 147 8.51 17.67 -0.90
N ILE A 148 9.61 16.90 -0.83
CA ILE A 148 10.65 17.10 0.19
C ILE A 148 11.38 18.42 -0.03
N LEU A 149 11.81 18.71 -1.26
CA LEU A 149 12.54 19.93 -1.58
C LEU A 149 11.67 21.16 -1.31
N THR A 150 10.42 21.17 -1.78
CA THR A 150 9.50 22.27 -1.50
C THR A 150 9.36 22.45 0.00
N SER A 151 9.12 21.38 0.77
CA SER A 151 8.96 21.48 2.23
C SER A 151 10.19 22.02 2.95
N VAL A 152 11.40 21.61 2.52
CA VAL A 152 12.67 22.11 3.09
C VAL A 152 12.90 23.58 2.73
N PHE A 153 12.57 23.99 1.51
CA PHE A 153 12.77 25.36 1.03
C PHE A 153 11.59 26.31 1.32
N SER A 154 10.49 25.82 1.88
CA SER A 154 9.32 26.64 2.27
C SER A 154 9.68 27.76 3.24
N CYS A 155 10.72 27.58 4.05
CA CYS A 155 11.21 28.57 5.01
C CYS A 155 12.72 28.77 4.83
N LEU A 156 13.14 29.97 4.44
CA LEU A 156 14.55 30.34 4.31
C LEU A 156 14.88 31.50 5.28
N PRO A 157 15.90 31.37 6.15
CA PRO A 157 16.74 30.17 6.38
C PRO A 157 15.95 29.01 7.00
N PHE A 158 16.38 27.76 6.79
CA PHE A 158 15.67 26.56 7.28
C PHE A 158 15.42 26.57 8.80
N SER A 159 16.28 27.24 9.56
CA SER A 159 16.11 27.44 11.00
C SER A 159 14.88 28.27 11.38
N ALA A 160 14.29 29.01 10.45
CA ALA A 160 13.06 29.78 10.67
C ALA A 160 11.86 28.89 11.02
N ASN A 161 11.91 27.59 10.68
CA ASN A 161 10.88 26.61 11.04
C ASN A 161 10.68 26.43 12.55
N TRP A 162 11.71 26.74 13.35
CA TRP A 162 11.67 26.60 14.81
C TRP A 162 12.21 27.83 15.53
N ALA A 163 12.48 28.93 14.82
CA ALA A 163 12.91 30.18 15.43
C ALA A 163 11.72 30.88 16.09
N ILE A 164 11.83 31.14 17.39
CA ILE A 164 10.75 31.71 18.20
C ILE A 164 11.19 33.08 18.73
N GLU A 165 10.44 34.11 18.35
CA GLU A 165 10.62 35.47 18.86
C GLU A 165 10.08 35.58 20.29
N GLU A 166 10.64 36.51 21.07
CA GLU A 166 10.21 36.71 22.45
C GLU A 166 8.73 37.13 22.50
N GLY A 167 7.93 36.42 23.30
CA GLY A 167 6.48 36.63 23.37
C GLY A 167 5.66 35.88 22.31
N ALA A 168 6.29 35.25 21.31
CA ALA A 168 5.57 34.47 20.30
C ALA A 168 5.18 33.07 20.81
N VAL A 169 4.00 32.60 20.35
CA VAL A 169 3.48 31.26 20.63
C VAL A 169 3.83 30.27 19.51
N VAL A 170 4.01 30.78 18.29
CA VAL A 170 4.31 30.01 17.07
C VAL A 170 5.63 30.47 16.44
N PRO A 171 6.35 29.60 15.71
CA PRO A 171 7.59 29.99 15.02
C PRO A 171 7.31 30.97 13.87
N ARG A 172 8.35 31.73 13.49
CA ARG A 172 8.26 32.76 12.43
C ARG A 172 7.83 32.21 11.07
N CYS A 173 8.14 30.96 10.78
CA CYS A 173 7.72 30.25 9.58
C CYS A 173 7.39 28.81 9.95
N GLN A 174 6.44 28.21 9.23
CA GLN A 174 6.07 26.82 9.41
C GLN A 174 6.21 26.08 8.08
N MET A 175 6.87 24.93 8.12
CA MET A 175 6.98 23.99 6.99
C MET A 175 5.60 23.61 6.46
N ILE A 176 4.63 23.43 7.37
CA ILE A 176 3.23 23.25 7.02
C ILE A 176 2.59 24.64 6.95
N ASN A 177 2.67 25.27 5.79
CA ASN A 177 1.90 26.47 5.45
C ASN A 177 0.87 26.16 4.36
N SER A 178 -0.11 27.04 4.17
CA SER A 178 -1.20 26.89 3.20
C SER A 178 -0.70 26.52 1.80
N HIS A 179 0.32 27.20 1.30
CA HIS A 179 0.93 26.93 -0.01
C HIS A 179 1.56 25.53 -0.14
N THR A 180 2.45 25.18 0.79
CA THR A 180 3.16 23.89 0.82
C THR A 180 2.15 22.75 0.97
N PHE A 181 1.15 22.96 1.81
CA PHE A 181 0.11 21.97 2.08
C PHE A 181 -0.76 21.70 0.83
N ILE A 182 -1.24 22.75 0.14
CA ILE A 182 -2.06 22.59 -1.07
C ILE A 182 -1.25 21.86 -2.14
N HIS A 183 -0.02 22.31 -2.39
CA HIS A 183 0.86 21.70 -3.38
C HIS A 183 1.10 20.20 -3.09
N THR A 184 1.47 19.87 -1.85
CA THR A 184 1.73 18.48 -1.47
C THR A 184 0.48 17.62 -1.51
N THR A 185 -0.68 18.18 -1.13
CA THR A 185 -1.95 17.44 -1.20
C THR A 185 -2.35 17.13 -2.64
N VAL A 186 -2.20 18.09 -3.56
CA VAL A 186 -2.50 17.90 -4.98
C VAL A 186 -1.56 16.85 -5.59
N LEU A 187 -0.25 16.92 -5.34
CA LEU A 187 0.71 15.92 -5.82
C LEU A 187 0.45 14.53 -5.24
N ASN A 188 0.11 14.45 -3.95
CA ASN A 188 -0.23 13.19 -3.30
C ASN A 188 -1.47 12.57 -3.95
N ALA A 189 -2.56 13.34 -4.08
CA ALA A 189 -3.80 12.87 -4.70
C ALA A 189 -3.59 12.47 -6.17
N PHE A 190 -2.84 13.25 -6.94
CA PHE A 190 -2.52 12.93 -8.33
C PHE A 190 -1.75 11.61 -8.44
N THR A 191 -0.72 11.42 -7.61
CA THR A 191 0.05 10.17 -7.62
C THR A 191 -0.75 8.97 -7.12
N ASP A 192 -1.67 9.16 -6.16
CA ASP A 192 -2.60 8.12 -5.74
C ASP A 192 -3.53 7.68 -6.86
N LEU A 193 -4.14 8.63 -7.57
CA LEU A 193 -4.98 8.34 -8.74
C LEU A 193 -4.22 7.57 -9.82
N LEU A 194 -2.96 7.92 -10.08
CA LEU A 194 -2.12 7.19 -11.03
C LEU A 194 -1.86 5.74 -10.57
N VAL A 195 -1.44 5.56 -9.32
CA VAL A 195 -1.14 4.23 -8.77
C VAL A 195 -2.38 3.34 -8.75
N MET A 196 -3.53 3.89 -8.35
CA MET A 196 -4.83 3.19 -8.34
C MET A 196 -5.41 2.98 -9.73
N GLY A 197 -5.08 3.84 -10.71
CA GLY A 197 -5.51 3.72 -12.09
C GLY A 197 -4.81 2.57 -12.84
N MET A 198 -3.57 2.24 -12.48
CA MET A 198 -2.81 1.15 -13.11
C MET A 198 -3.55 -0.18 -13.19
N PRO A 199 -4.13 -0.72 -12.11
CA PRO A 199 -4.86 -1.97 -12.17
C PRO A 199 -6.01 -1.95 -13.19
N PHE A 200 -6.71 -0.82 -13.38
CA PHE A 200 -7.74 -0.71 -14.42
C PHE A 200 -7.20 -0.78 -15.85
N LEU A 201 -6.03 -0.19 -16.09
CA LEU A 201 -5.37 -0.31 -17.40
C LEU A 201 -5.00 -1.76 -17.70
N ILE A 202 -4.58 -2.51 -16.67
CA ILE A 202 -4.32 -3.95 -16.78
C ILE A 202 -5.62 -4.71 -17.09
N LEU A 203 -6.72 -4.38 -16.40
CA LEU A 203 -8.03 -5.01 -16.64
C LEU A 203 -8.55 -4.77 -18.06
N ARG A 204 -8.44 -3.55 -18.58
CA ARG A 204 -8.98 -3.23 -19.91
C ARG A 204 -8.29 -4.02 -21.02
N LEU A 205 -7.07 -4.47 -20.79
CA LEU A 205 -6.29 -5.26 -21.74
C LEU A 205 -6.60 -6.77 -21.68
N TYR A 206 -7.26 -7.27 -20.61
CA TYR A 206 -7.54 -8.68 -20.41
C TYR A 206 -8.98 -8.92 -19.95
N ALA A 207 -9.73 -9.73 -20.71
CA ALA A 207 -11.05 -10.22 -20.31
C ALA A 207 -10.92 -11.12 -19.07
N LEU A 208 -10.97 -10.53 -17.88
CA LEU A 208 -10.81 -11.24 -16.62
C LEU A 208 -12.12 -11.86 -16.15
N GLN A 209 -12.02 -13.06 -15.58
CA GLN A 209 -13.12 -13.68 -14.86
C GLN A 209 -13.56 -12.78 -13.69
N LEU A 210 -14.87 -12.67 -13.45
CA LEU A 210 -15.49 -11.77 -12.45
C LEU A 210 -14.82 -11.82 -11.06
N ARG A 211 -14.19 -12.96 -10.68
CA ARG A 211 -13.47 -13.13 -9.41
C ARG A 211 -12.26 -12.22 -9.22
N ASP A 212 -11.54 -11.87 -10.29
CA ASP A 212 -10.35 -11.01 -10.19
C ASP A 212 -10.71 -9.52 -10.13
N ILE A 213 -11.93 -9.18 -10.55
CA ILE A 213 -12.49 -7.83 -10.50
C ILE A 213 -12.78 -7.40 -9.05
N TRP A 214 -13.26 -8.32 -8.20
CA TRP A 214 -13.60 -8.02 -6.80
C TRP A 214 -12.38 -7.61 -5.95
N GLY A 215 -11.26 -8.33 -6.07
CA GLY A 215 -10.03 -7.99 -5.34
C GLY A 215 -9.43 -6.65 -5.77
N LEU A 216 -9.70 -6.24 -7.01
CA LEU A 216 -9.27 -4.96 -7.55
C LEU A 216 -10.19 -3.81 -7.17
N SER A 217 -11.50 -4.07 -7.17
CA SER A 217 -12.52 -3.13 -6.69
C SER A 217 -12.27 -2.75 -5.23
N PHE A 218 -11.90 -3.72 -4.38
CA PHE A 218 -11.55 -3.45 -2.98
C PHE A 218 -10.32 -2.53 -2.83
N LEU A 219 -9.26 -2.77 -3.61
CA LEU A 219 -8.08 -1.90 -3.64
C LEU A 219 -8.44 -0.48 -4.05
N LEU A 220 -9.37 -0.36 -5.00
CA LEU A 220 -9.82 0.93 -5.49
C LEU A 220 -10.64 1.71 -4.47
N VAL A 221 -11.55 1.03 -3.78
CA VAL A 221 -12.38 1.64 -2.75
C VAL A 221 -11.50 2.15 -1.60
N LEU A 222 -10.54 1.35 -1.13
CA LEU A 222 -9.59 1.80 -0.10
C LEU A 222 -8.76 2.99 -0.55
N GLY A 223 -8.33 2.98 -1.81
CA GLY A 223 -7.62 4.10 -2.39
C GLY A 223 -8.44 5.38 -2.51
N SER A 224 -9.71 5.26 -2.91
CA SER A 224 -10.64 6.40 -2.97
C SER A 224 -10.94 6.99 -1.59
N ILE A 225 -10.98 6.17 -0.54
CA ILE A 225 -11.10 6.64 0.85
C ILE A 225 -9.89 7.50 1.24
N SER A 226 -8.68 7.13 0.83
CA SER A 226 -7.47 7.93 1.05
C SER A 226 -7.57 9.31 0.39
N ILE A 227 -8.09 9.38 -0.84
CA ILE A 227 -8.25 10.63 -1.59
C ILE A 227 -9.32 11.53 -0.93
N ILE A 228 -10.43 10.94 -0.47
CA ILE A 228 -11.46 11.67 0.26
C ILE A 228 -10.91 12.21 1.59
N ALA A 229 -10.15 11.40 2.34
CA ALA A 229 -9.51 11.83 3.58
C ALA A 229 -8.52 12.99 3.34
N ALA A 230 -7.71 12.93 2.28
CA ALA A 230 -6.81 14.01 1.89
C ALA A 230 -7.57 15.30 1.51
N THR A 231 -8.71 15.18 0.84
CA THR A 231 -9.58 16.30 0.46
C THR A 231 -10.21 16.97 1.69
N VAL A 232 -10.72 16.16 2.63
CA VAL A 232 -11.24 16.66 3.92
C VAL A 232 -10.15 17.37 4.70
N ARG A 233 -8.92 16.86 4.70
CA ARG A 233 -7.77 17.53 5.34
C ARG A 233 -7.47 18.90 4.73
N ALA A 234 -7.58 19.03 3.40
CA ALA A 234 -7.40 20.30 2.71
C ALA A 234 -8.50 21.32 3.01
N ALA A 235 -9.74 20.89 3.21
CA ALA A 235 -10.82 21.80 3.59
C ALA A 235 -10.63 22.42 4.99
N ASN A 236 -9.94 21.71 5.90
CA ASN A 236 -9.75 22.16 7.29
C ASN A 236 -8.50 23.05 7.50
N ILE A 237 -7.62 23.20 6.50
CA ILE A 237 -6.38 24.01 6.58
C ILE A 237 -6.60 25.51 6.26
N VAL A 238 -7.70 25.84 5.59
CA VAL A 238 -7.98 27.18 5.05
C VAL A 238 -7.94 28.31 6.10
N PRO A 239 -8.23 28.10 7.40
CA PRO A 239 -8.10 29.17 8.40
C PRO A 239 -6.70 29.41 9.00
N ILE A 240 -5.63 28.70 8.57
CA ILE A 240 -4.34 28.70 9.30
C ILE A 240 -3.53 30.00 9.19
N ASP A 241 -3.85 30.90 8.25
CA ASP A 241 -3.06 32.12 7.99
C ASP A 241 -3.16 33.20 9.10
N GLN A 242 -3.88 32.96 10.20
CA GLN A 242 -3.87 33.83 11.38
C GLN A 242 -3.34 33.07 12.61
N PRO A 243 -2.38 33.63 13.38
CA PRO A 243 -1.85 33.02 14.60
C PRO A 243 -2.85 33.17 15.75
N THR A 244 -4.02 32.55 15.62
CA THR A 244 -5.07 32.49 16.64
C THR A 244 -5.09 31.11 17.29
N MET A 245 -5.76 30.99 18.44
CA MET A 245 -5.96 29.69 19.11
C MET A 245 -6.68 28.67 18.23
N ASP A 246 -7.50 29.14 17.29
CA ASP A 246 -8.18 28.31 16.30
C ASP A 246 -7.18 27.62 15.35
N SER A 247 -6.06 28.28 15.04
CA SER A 247 -4.98 27.71 14.22
C SER A 247 -4.30 26.52 14.89
N LEU A 248 -4.07 26.59 16.21
CA LEU A 248 -3.49 25.47 16.98
C LEU A 248 -4.45 24.27 17.05
N ALA A 249 -5.74 24.51 17.28
CA ALA A 249 -6.76 23.47 17.28
C ALA A 249 -6.91 22.79 15.91
N ASN A 250 -6.86 23.57 14.82
CA ASN A 250 -6.92 23.04 13.46
C ASN A 250 -5.66 22.24 13.10
N THR A 251 -4.48 22.68 13.53
CA THR A 251 -3.22 21.94 13.35
C THR A 251 -3.30 20.54 13.96
N ARG A 252 -3.85 20.42 15.17
CA ARG A 252 -4.02 19.13 15.86
C ARG A 252 -5.02 18.20 15.17
N LYS A 253 -6.10 18.74 14.62
CA LYS A 253 -7.04 17.97 13.79
C LYS A 253 -6.35 17.44 12.53
N VAL A 254 -5.55 18.26 11.87
CA VAL A 254 -4.78 17.88 10.67
C VAL A 254 -3.76 16.79 11.00
N GLU A 255 -3.13 16.85 12.17
CA GLU A 255 -2.23 15.82 12.68
C GLU A 255 -2.95 14.47 12.85
N ILE A 256 -4.07 14.42 13.57
CA ILE A 256 -4.88 13.20 13.75
C ILE A 256 -5.32 12.63 12.39
N LEU A 257 -5.80 13.50 11.48
CA LEU A 257 -6.19 13.10 10.13
C LEU A 257 -5.02 12.52 9.34
N SER A 258 -3.81 13.05 9.50
CA SER A 258 -2.62 12.55 8.80
C SER A 258 -2.19 11.17 9.29
N PHE A 259 -2.28 10.91 10.59
CA PHE A 259 -2.10 9.55 11.13
C PHE A 259 -3.22 8.60 10.67
N GLY A 260 -4.47 9.06 10.62
CA GLY A 260 -5.60 8.30 10.09
C GLY A 260 -5.43 7.92 8.61
N GLU A 261 -4.86 8.81 7.81
CA GLU A 261 -4.51 8.54 6.41
C GLU A 261 -3.43 7.44 6.31
N LEU A 262 -2.36 7.53 7.12
CA LEU A 262 -1.34 6.48 7.14
C LEU A 262 -1.94 5.12 7.49
N VAL A 263 -2.85 5.06 8.47
CA VAL A 263 -3.58 3.83 8.80
C VAL A 263 -4.28 3.28 7.56
N ALA A 264 -5.09 4.08 6.88
CA ALA A 264 -5.79 3.66 5.66
C ALA A 264 -4.84 3.15 4.57
N VAL A 265 -3.71 3.85 4.37
CA VAL A 265 -2.67 3.49 3.40
C VAL A 265 -1.99 2.16 3.74
N PHE A 266 -1.65 1.89 5.00
CA PHE A 266 -1.11 0.60 5.43
C PHE A 266 -2.14 -0.54 5.29
N PHE A 267 -3.42 -0.30 5.59
CA PHE A 267 -4.47 -1.30 5.35
C PHE A 267 -4.62 -1.61 3.86
N ALA A 268 -4.61 -0.59 2.99
CA ALA A 268 -4.62 -0.78 1.55
C ALA A 268 -3.41 -1.59 1.08
N ALA A 269 -2.22 -1.33 1.65
CA ALA A 269 -1.02 -2.09 1.35
C ALA A 269 -1.18 -3.58 1.70
N CYS A 270 -1.98 -3.94 2.72
CA CYS A 270 -2.22 -5.32 3.14
C CYS A 270 -3.19 -6.11 2.22
N ALA A 271 -4.00 -5.42 1.42
CA ALA A 271 -5.05 -6.04 0.60
C ALA A 271 -4.55 -7.13 -0.39
N PRO A 272 -3.40 -6.99 -1.07
CA PRO A 272 -2.87 -8.05 -1.94
C PRO A 272 -2.57 -9.36 -1.19
N SER A 273 -2.11 -9.27 0.06
CA SER A 273 -1.84 -10.43 0.92
C SER A 273 -3.14 -11.12 1.36
N ILE A 274 -4.16 -10.33 1.72
CA ILE A 274 -5.49 -10.86 2.04
C ILE A 274 -6.06 -11.64 0.86
N ARG A 275 -5.98 -11.06 -0.36
CA ARG A 275 -6.40 -11.76 -1.58
C ARG A 275 -5.64 -13.08 -1.75
N ALA A 276 -4.32 -13.08 -1.59
CA ALA A 276 -3.52 -14.30 -1.73
C ALA A 276 -3.95 -15.40 -0.74
N LEU A 277 -4.26 -15.03 0.52
CA LEU A 277 -4.75 -15.97 1.52
C LEU A 277 -6.12 -16.55 1.16
N MET A 278 -7.07 -15.71 0.71
CA MET A 278 -8.40 -16.15 0.30
C MET A 278 -8.35 -17.14 -0.87
N HIS A 279 -7.47 -16.91 -1.86
CA HIS A 279 -7.30 -17.85 -2.97
C HIS A 279 -6.68 -19.19 -2.52
N ARG A 280 -5.78 -19.19 -1.54
CA ARG A 280 -5.22 -20.43 -0.99
C ARG A 280 -6.25 -21.26 -0.23
N ASN A 281 -7.05 -20.62 0.63
CA ASN A 281 -8.05 -21.33 1.43
C ASN A 281 -9.13 -21.97 0.56
N LYS A 282 -9.56 -21.27 -0.50
CA LYS A 282 -10.49 -21.84 -1.50
C LYS A 282 -9.90 -23.05 -2.22
N LYS A 283 -8.63 -23.00 -2.63
CA LYS A 283 -7.97 -24.17 -3.25
C LYS A 283 -7.95 -25.38 -2.30
N LYS A 284 -7.54 -25.17 -1.04
CA LYS A 284 -7.54 -26.22 -0.02
C LYS A 284 -8.92 -26.81 0.22
N GLU A 285 -9.95 -25.98 0.30
CA GLU A 285 -11.33 -26.42 0.52
C GLU A 285 -11.86 -27.25 -0.65
N VAL A 286 -11.56 -26.83 -1.88
CA VAL A 286 -11.91 -27.58 -3.09
C VAL A 286 -11.18 -28.92 -3.11
N THR A 287 -9.85 -28.95 -2.90
CA THR A 287 -9.08 -30.19 -2.83
C THR A 287 -9.58 -31.11 -1.72
N SER A 288 -9.90 -30.59 -0.54
CA SER A 288 -10.46 -31.37 0.57
C SER A 288 -11.81 -32.00 0.20
N ARG A 289 -12.69 -31.26 -0.50
CA ARG A 289 -13.98 -31.80 -0.97
C ARG A 289 -13.80 -32.90 -2.01
N TYR A 290 -12.86 -32.74 -2.95
CA TYR A 290 -12.52 -33.78 -3.91
C TYR A 290 -11.97 -35.04 -3.23
N LEU A 291 -11.09 -34.89 -2.24
CA LEU A 291 -10.53 -36.02 -1.48
C LEU A 291 -11.57 -36.71 -0.59
N SER A 292 -12.49 -35.96 0.03
CA SER A 292 -13.57 -36.55 0.86
C SER A 292 -14.64 -37.28 0.06
N GLY A 293 -14.79 -36.99 -1.24
CA GLY A 293 -15.71 -37.69 -2.14
C GLY A 293 -15.10 -38.95 -2.79
N MET A 294 -13.83 -39.26 -2.54
CA MET A 294 -13.15 -40.41 -3.13
C MET A 294 -13.31 -41.65 -2.25
N ASP A 295 -13.87 -42.72 -2.81
CA ASP A 295 -14.12 -43.98 -2.09
C ASP A 295 -12.81 -44.62 -1.59
N ARG A 296 -12.87 -45.11 -0.35
CA ARG A 296 -11.71 -45.56 0.45
C ARG A 296 -10.97 -46.78 -0.13
N SER A 297 -11.50 -47.41 -1.18
CA SER A 297 -10.92 -48.55 -1.88
C SER A 297 -9.82 -48.19 -2.90
N SER A 298 -9.64 -46.91 -3.23
CA SER A 298 -8.64 -46.45 -4.22
C SER A 298 -7.35 -45.89 -3.59
N ILE A 299 -7.20 -45.98 -2.26
CA ILE A 299 -6.09 -45.38 -1.51
C ILE A 299 -4.88 -46.33 -1.48
N THR A 300 -4.21 -46.49 -2.63
CA THR A 300 -2.87 -47.14 -2.69
C THR A 300 -1.79 -46.23 -3.28
N GLY A 301 -2.09 -44.98 -3.62
CA GLY A 301 -1.10 -44.03 -4.19
C GLY A 301 -1.35 -42.58 -3.79
N SER A 302 -1.20 -42.24 -2.50
CA SER A 302 -1.48 -40.89 -1.98
C SER A 302 -0.52 -39.80 -2.49
N TYR A 303 0.69 -40.16 -2.95
CA TYR A 303 1.69 -39.21 -3.45
C TYR A 303 1.55 -38.91 -4.95
N GLU A 304 1.05 -39.85 -5.76
CA GLU A 304 0.78 -39.61 -7.19
C GLU A 304 -0.49 -38.77 -7.39
N LEU A 305 -1.49 -38.96 -6.53
CA LEU A 305 -2.79 -38.31 -6.65
C LEU A 305 -2.71 -36.78 -6.52
N GLU A 306 -1.84 -36.25 -5.65
CA GLU A 306 -1.67 -34.81 -5.50
C GLU A 306 -0.98 -34.16 -6.71
N GLY A 307 -0.14 -34.94 -7.42
CA GLY A 307 0.43 -34.56 -8.73
C GLY A 307 -0.61 -34.55 -9.85
N VAL A 308 -1.48 -35.56 -9.90
CA VAL A 308 -2.57 -35.68 -10.89
C VAL A 308 -3.62 -34.58 -10.70
N ILE A 309 -4.01 -34.27 -9.46
CA ILE A 309 -4.94 -33.17 -9.14
C ILE A 309 -4.32 -31.82 -9.55
N SER A 310 -3.02 -31.64 -9.32
CA SER A 310 -2.31 -30.41 -9.73
C SER A 310 -2.29 -30.24 -11.26
N LEU A 311 -2.16 -31.34 -12.00
CA LEU A 311 -2.21 -31.39 -13.46
C LEU A 311 -3.61 -31.12 -14.01
N GLU A 312 -4.66 -31.82 -13.54
CA GLU A 312 -6.04 -31.60 -14.00
C GLU A 312 -6.53 -30.17 -13.74
N LEU A 313 -6.17 -29.60 -12.58
CA LEU A 313 -6.51 -28.21 -12.25
C LEU A 313 -5.72 -27.20 -13.09
N SER A 314 -4.59 -27.61 -13.69
CA SER A 314 -3.84 -26.80 -14.65
C SER A 314 -4.46 -26.90 -16.05
N THR A 315 -4.97 -28.07 -16.44
CA THR A 315 -5.61 -28.29 -17.75
C THR A 315 -6.94 -27.54 -17.86
N LYS A 316 -7.75 -27.50 -16.78
CA LYS A 316 -9.01 -26.74 -16.74
C LYS A 316 -8.86 -25.20 -16.75
N GLN A 317 -7.64 -24.69 -16.65
CA GLN A 317 -7.36 -23.25 -16.78
C GLN A 317 -7.03 -22.81 -18.21
N LEU A 318 -6.89 -23.74 -19.16
CA LEU A 318 -6.77 -23.41 -20.58
C LEU A 318 -8.16 -23.11 -21.16
N PRO A 319 -8.34 -22.03 -21.94
CA PRO A 319 -9.61 -21.78 -22.60
C PRO A 319 -9.92 -22.90 -23.60
N GLU A 320 -11.08 -23.54 -23.46
CA GLU A 320 -11.65 -24.40 -24.49
C GLU A 320 -11.76 -23.60 -25.79
N MET A 321 -11.09 -24.05 -26.85
CA MET A 321 -11.44 -23.61 -28.20
C MET A 321 -12.80 -24.22 -28.54
N PRO A 322 -13.72 -23.49 -29.20
CA PRO A 322 -14.99 -24.07 -29.61
C PRO A 322 -14.71 -25.17 -30.65
N GLU A 323 -15.12 -26.40 -30.35
CA GLU A 323 -15.26 -27.44 -31.36
C GLU A 323 -16.44 -27.06 -32.27
N ASP A 324 -16.14 -26.81 -33.53
CA ASP A 324 -17.13 -26.59 -34.59
C ASP A 324 -17.83 -27.93 -34.86
N GLU A 325 -19.14 -27.97 -34.61
CA GLU A 325 -20.00 -29.09 -35.01
C GLU A 325 -20.03 -29.20 -36.54
N THR A 326 -19.34 -30.20 -37.09
CA THR A 326 -19.75 -30.78 -38.37
C THR A 326 -19.84 -32.29 -38.20
N GLY A 327 -21.07 -32.75 -38.04
CA GLY A 327 -21.41 -34.16 -38.04
C GLY A 327 -21.10 -34.81 -39.39
N LEU A 328 -20.80 -36.11 -39.34
CA LEU A 328 -21.08 -37.06 -40.40
C LEU A 328 -21.10 -38.46 -39.78
N VAL A 329 -22.32 -38.93 -39.51
CA VAL A 329 -22.65 -40.32 -39.26
C VAL A 329 -22.23 -41.16 -40.46
N ASN A 330 -21.58 -42.30 -40.24
CA ASN A 330 -21.55 -43.38 -41.22
C ASN A 330 -22.23 -44.64 -40.66
N LYS A 331 -23.07 -45.21 -41.53
CA LYS A 331 -23.78 -46.48 -41.36
C LYS A 331 -22.82 -47.66 -41.51
N ALA A 332 -22.44 -48.27 -40.39
CA ALA A 332 -22.18 -49.70 -40.23
C ALA A 332 -21.67 -49.89 -38.80
N GLY A 333 -22.45 -50.52 -37.94
CA GLY A 333 -22.02 -50.82 -36.59
C GLY A 333 -20.91 -51.87 -36.60
N GLU A 334 -19.67 -51.46 -36.39
CA GLU A 334 -18.54 -52.30 -36.00
C GLU A 334 -17.43 -51.44 -35.36
N PRO A 335 -16.73 -51.93 -34.32
CA PRO A 335 -15.68 -51.18 -33.64
C PRO A 335 -14.33 -51.32 -34.37
N ILE A 336 -13.63 -50.21 -34.60
CA ILE A 336 -12.24 -50.22 -35.09
C ILE A 336 -11.30 -50.21 -33.89
N VAL A 337 -10.55 -51.31 -33.75
CA VAL A 337 -9.42 -51.49 -32.83
C VAL A 337 -8.13 -51.32 -33.63
N GLU A 338 -7.29 -50.33 -33.30
CA GLU A 338 -5.84 -50.31 -33.62
C GLU A 338 -5.23 -49.01 -33.05
N SER A 339 -4.02 -48.90 -32.53
CA SER A 339 -2.94 -49.78 -32.06
C SER A 339 -1.97 -48.81 -31.38
N THR A 340 -1.46 -49.20 -30.21
CA THR A 340 -0.36 -48.53 -29.52
C THR A 340 0.92 -48.57 -30.37
N ARG A 341 1.55 -47.41 -30.59
CA ARG A 341 2.99 -47.33 -30.91
C ARG A 341 3.67 -46.23 -30.12
N GLU A 342 4.62 -46.68 -29.31
CA GLU A 342 5.77 -45.92 -28.79
C GLU A 342 6.50 -45.17 -29.90
N CYS A 343 7.09 -44.01 -29.58
CA CYS A 343 8.28 -43.51 -30.25
C CYS A 343 9.15 -42.72 -29.26
N ASP A 344 10.33 -43.29 -29.05
CA ASP A 344 11.47 -42.76 -28.31
C ASP A 344 12.11 -41.52 -28.95
N ILE A 345 12.62 -40.69 -28.05
CA ILE A 345 13.85 -39.89 -28.04
C ILE A 345 14.79 -40.01 -29.26
N GLY A 346 15.16 -38.86 -29.83
CA GLY A 346 16.44 -38.71 -30.54
C GLY A 346 16.51 -37.53 -31.51
N VAL A 347 17.09 -36.39 -31.07
CA VAL A 347 17.65 -35.39 -32.00
C VAL A 347 19.11 -35.14 -31.61
N ALA A 348 20.00 -35.69 -32.41
CA ALA A 348 21.41 -35.36 -32.46
C ALA A 348 21.60 -34.10 -33.33
N VAL A 349 22.44 -33.17 -32.87
CA VAL A 349 23.04 -32.13 -33.70
C VAL A 349 24.54 -32.15 -33.43
N SER A 350 25.29 -32.58 -34.44
CA SER A 350 26.74 -32.46 -34.57
C SER A 350 27.04 -31.52 -35.73
N PHE A 351 27.94 -30.57 -35.52
CA PHE A 351 28.69 -29.90 -36.58
C PHE A 351 30.11 -29.62 -36.08
N ASP A 352 31.06 -30.03 -36.92
CA ASP A 352 32.51 -30.13 -36.74
C ASP A 352 33.24 -28.78 -36.62
N ASP A 353 34.38 -28.85 -35.91
CA ASP A 353 35.49 -27.92 -35.97
C ASP A 353 36.27 -28.07 -37.29
N GLY A 354 36.63 -26.93 -37.88
CA GLY A 354 37.63 -26.79 -38.95
C GLY A 354 38.42 -25.51 -38.75
#